data_AF-A0A182DZP9-F1
#
_entry.id   AF-A0A182DZP9-F1
#
_cell.length_a   1.000
_cell.length_b   1.000
_cell.length_c   1.000
_cell.angle_alpha   90.00
_cell.angle_beta   90.00
_cell.angle_gamma   90.00
#
_symmetry.space_group_name_H-M   'P 1'
#
loop_
_entity.id
_entity.type
_entity.pdbx_description
1 polymer ?
#
loop_
_entity_poly.entity_id
_entity_poly.type
_entity_poly.pdbx_seq_one_letter_code
_entity_poly.pdbx_strand_id
1 'polypeptide(L)' 'MTIVVFLIDSSASMAQKTYQGTSMLDIARSIVELVLKQRMRDASARGDRYMLMSFEEFPMNVKVRES' A
#
# COMPACT_ATOMS: atom_id res chain seq x y z
N MET A 1 7.26 -18.31 -1.73
CA MET A 1 7.69 -16.93 -1.99
C MET A 1 6.64 -16.29 -2.89
N THR A 2 5.84 -15.40 -2.34
CA THR A 2 4.82 -14.65 -3.06
C THR A 2 5.31 -13.23 -3.29
N ILE A 3 5.02 -12.65 -4.46
CA ILE A 3 5.23 -11.22 -4.70
C ILE A 3 3.87 -10.55 -4.55
N VAL A 4 3.77 -9.57 -3.67
CA VAL A 4 2.56 -8.80 -3.41
C VAL A 4 2.82 -7.35 -3.81
N VAL A 5 2.02 -6.85 -4.75
CA VAL A 5 2.09 -5.46 -5.21
C VAL A 5 0.86 -4.74 -4.69
N PHE A 6 1.07 -3.71 -3.87
CA PHE A 6 0.04 -2.75 -3.52
C PHE A 6 0.01 -1.67 -4.58
N LEU A 7 -1.03 -1.66 -5.41
CA LEU A 7 -1.30 -0.58 -6.35
C LEU A 7 -2.28 0.40 -5.71
N ILE A 8 -1.81 1.60 -5.39
CA ILE A 8 -2.57 2.61 -4.64
C ILE A 8 -2.80 3.82 -5.54
N ASP A 9 -4.06 4.20 -5.71
CA ASP A 9 -4.38 5.51 -6.29
C ASP A 9 -3.97 6.63 -5.34
N SER A 10 -3.22 7.59 -5.86
CA SER A 10 -2.80 8.80 -5.17
C SER A 10 -3.33 10.06 -5.86
N SER A 11 -4.33 9.93 -6.74
CA SER A 11 -5.00 11.04 -7.42
C SER A 11 -5.69 11.98 -6.44
N ALA A 12 -6.04 13.19 -6.90
CA ALA A 12 -6.73 14.18 -6.08
C ALA A 12 -8.08 13.67 -5.53
N SER A 13 -8.72 12.72 -6.21
CA SER A 13 -9.97 12.12 -5.74
C SER A 13 -9.78 11.36 -4.41
N MET A 14 -8.60 10.81 -4.16
CA MET A 14 -8.25 10.08 -2.94
C MET A 14 -8.04 10.98 -1.70
N ALA A 15 -7.93 12.30 -1.90
CA ALA A 15 -7.89 13.27 -0.80
C ALA A 15 -9.28 13.56 -0.20
N GLN A 16 -10.35 13.07 -0.82
CA GLN A 16 -11.71 13.22 -0.29
C GLN A 16 -11.84 12.56 1.08
N LYS A 17 -12.49 13.26 2.00
CA LYS A 17 -12.69 12.82 3.37
C LYS A 17 -13.98 12.03 3.50
N THR A 18 -13.93 10.96 4.28
CA THR A 18 -15.12 10.28 4.76
C THR A 18 -15.84 11.13 5.81
N TYR A 19 -17.04 10.69 6.20
CA TYR A 19 -17.78 11.28 7.33
C TYR A 19 -16.95 11.33 8.63
N GLN A 20 -16.02 10.39 8.82
CA GLN A 20 -15.13 10.33 9.98
C GLN A 20 -13.93 11.30 9.89
N GLY A 21 -13.84 12.11 8.82
CA GLY A 21 -12.78 13.10 8.63
C GLY A 21 -11.45 12.55 8.08
N THR A 22 -11.34 11.23 7.89
CA THR A 22 -10.18 10.56 7.30
C THR A 22 -10.24 10.59 5.78
N SER A 23 -9.10 10.83 5.11
CA SER A 23 -9.07 10.74 3.65
C SER A 23 -9.09 9.28 3.18
N MET A 24 -9.57 9.03 1.97
CA MET A 24 -9.50 7.69 1.37
C MET A 24 -8.05 7.19 1.28
N LEU A 25 -7.08 8.08 1.07
CA LEU A 25 -5.66 7.73 1.08
C LEU A 25 -5.15 7.30 2.47
N ASP A 26 -5.63 7.92 3.54
CA ASP A 26 -5.31 7.49 4.92
C ASP A 26 -5.86 6.11 5.22
N ILE A 27 -7.07 5.82 4.73
CA ILE A 27 -7.71 4.51 4.85
C ILE A 27 -6.90 3.46 4.07
N ALA A 28 -6.51 3.75 2.83
CA ALA A 28 -5.70 2.86 2.01
C ALA A 28 -4.36 2.53 2.69
N ARG A 29 -3.66 3.54 3.24
CA ARG A 29 -2.45 3.34 4.04
C ARG A 29 -2.68 2.41 5.23
N SER A 30 -3.74 2.64 5.99
CA SER A 30 -4.09 1.83 7.15
C SER A 30 -4.33 0.36 6.79
N ILE A 31 -4.98 0.11 5.64
CA ILE A 31 -5.22 -1.25 5.13
C ILE A 31 -3.89 -1.92 4.77
N VAL A 32 -2.99 -1.23 4.06
CA VAL A 32 -1.67 -1.78 3.71
C VAL A 32 -0.90 -2.18 4.97
N GLU A 33 -0.88 -1.33 6.00
CA GLU A 33 -0.23 -1.65 7.27
C GLU A 33 -0.85 -2.87 7.97
N LEU A 34 -2.19 -2.98 7.98
CA LEU A 34 -2.89 -4.11 8.58
C LEU A 34 -2.58 -5.42 7.85
N VAL A 35 -2.55 -5.41 6.51
CA VAL A 35 -2.19 -6.58 5.69
C VAL A 35 -0.75 -6.99 6.00
N LEU A 36 0.20 -6.05 6.01
CA LEU A 36 1.60 -6.35 6.32
C LEU A 36 1.74 -6.92 7.74
N LYS A 37 1.10 -6.30 8.74
CA LYS A 37 1.09 -6.80 10.13
C LYS A 37 0.52 -8.22 10.23
N GLN A 38 -0.55 -8.52 9.50
CA GLN A 38 -1.14 -9.86 9.48
C GLN A 38 -0.19 -10.87 8.82
N ARG A 39 0.43 -10.51 7.69
CA ARG A 39 1.36 -11.38 6.98
C ARG A 39 2.65 -11.66 7.75
N MET A 40 3.17 -10.68 8.50
CA MET A 40 4.34 -10.90 9.35
C MET A 40 4.13 -11.97 10.43
N ARG A 41 2.89 -12.18 10.88
CA ARG A 41 2.54 -13.22 11.86
C ARG A 41 2.41 -14.61 11.22
N ASP A 42 2.23 -14.68 9.91
CA ASP A 42 2.05 -15.93 9.17
C ASP A 42 3.42 -16.50 8.76
N ALA A 43 3.75 -17.69 9.29
CA ALA A 43 5.02 -18.35 9.00
C ALA A 43 5.21 -18.65 7.50
N SER A 44 4.11 -18.86 6.75
CA SER A 44 4.16 -19.14 5.32
C SER A 44 4.55 -17.90 4.49
N ALA A 45 4.37 -16.70 5.03
CA ALA A 45 4.61 -15.42 4.35
C ALA A 45 6.00 -14.82 4.64
N ARG A 46 6.87 -15.50 5.42
CA ARG A 46 8.22 -14.99 5.79
C ARG A 46 9.14 -14.70 4.60
N GLY A 47 8.89 -15.32 3.45
CA GLY A 47 9.65 -15.10 2.22
C GLY A 47 8.96 -14.20 1.21
N ASP A 48 7.85 -13.54 1.57
CA ASP A 48 7.11 -12.69 0.65
C ASP A 48 7.84 -11.37 0.38
N ARG A 49 7.73 -10.88 -0.85
CA ARG A 49 8.27 -9.59 -1.28
C ARG A 49 7.13 -8.63 -1.53
N TYR A 50 7.23 -7.43 -0.96
CA TYR A 50 6.21 -6.41 -1.02
C TYR A 50 6.70 -5.22 -1.83
N MET A 51 5.87 -4.76 -2.77
CA MET A 51 6.12 -3.57 -3.56
C MET A 51 4.92 -2.63 -3.43
N LEU A 52 5.18 -1.33 -3.50
CA LEU A 52 4.14 -0.29 -3.51
C LEU A 52 4.29 0.49 -4.82
N MET A 53 3.17 0.65 -5.52
CA MET A 53 3.10 1.39 -6.77
C MET A 53 1.95 2.38 -6.74
N SER A 54 2.12 3.50 -7.44
CA SER A 54 1.06 4.45 -7.75
C SER A 54 0.77 4.49 -9.25
N PHE A 55 -0.25 5.26 -9.64
CA PHE A 55 -0.64 5.50 -11.03
C PHE A 55 0.11 6.68 -11.67
N GLU A 56 1.20 7.14 -11.05
CA GLU A 56 2.06 8.17 -11.65
C GLU A 56 2.76 7.60 -12.91
N GLU A 57 3.43 8.46 -13.67
CA GLU A 57 4.25 8.00 -14.80
C GLU A 57 5.55 7.37 -14.32
N PHE A 58 6.10 6.47 -15.12
CA PHE A 58 7.43 5.91 -14.86
C PHE A 58 8.49 7.03 -14.91
N PRO A 59 9.44 7.08 -13.96
CA PRO A 59 9.74 6.10 -12.91
C PRO A 59 9.05 6.36 -11.55
N MET A 60 8.26 7.42 -11.43
CA MET A 60 7.67 7.88 -10.17
C MET A 60 6.57 6.95 -9.63
N ASN A 61 6.06 6.08 -10.49
CA ASN A 61 5.05 5.07 -10.17
C ASN A 61 5.56 3.97 -9.22
N VAL A 62 6.87 3.77 -9.10
CA VAL A 62 7.47 2.77 -8.21
C VAL A 62 7.88 3.43 -6.90
N LYS A 63 7.14 3.15 -5.83
CA LYS A 63 7.43 3.65 -4.47
C LYS A 63 8.10 2.51 -3.67
N VAL A 64 9.25 2.01 -4.14
CA VAL A 64 10.01 0.97 -3.41
C VAL A 64 10.87 1.62 -2.34
N ARG A 65 10.82 1.09 -1.11
CA ARG A 65 11.79 1.43 -0.07
C ARG A 65 13.02 0.56 -0.32
N GLU A 66 14.12 1.15 -0.80
CA GLU A 66 15.42 0.50 -0.70
C GLU A 66 15.73 0.29 0.79
N SER A 67 15.98 -0.96 1.15
CA SER A 67 16.31 -1.41 2.51
C SER A 67 17.76 -1.06 2.86
#